data_AF-N9L5P2-F1
#
_entry.id   AF-N9L5P2-F1
#
_cell.length_a   1.000
_cell.length_b   1.000
_cell.length_c   1.000
_cell.angle_alpha   90.00
_cell.angle_beta   90.00
_cell.angle_gamma   90.00
#
_symmetry.space_group_name_H-M   'P 1'
#
loop_
_entity.id
_entity.type
_entity.pdbx_description
1 polymer ?
#
loop_
_entity_poly.entity_id
_entity_poly.type
_entity_poly.pdbx_seq_one_letter_code
_entity_poly.pdbx_strand_id
1 'polypeptide(L)'
;MHDKLGIQRNTDRQMITVKTERDGQINIIPDAFGDGGTLVEFKNLKYITDTKQFRGYAATKKPVKLVINPDTKYSSTIEQTIRESKGTIYTFDQNTKALKILKDFS
;
A
#
# COMPACT_ATOMS: atom_id res chain seq x y z
N MET A 1 18.28 -9.15 -9.55
CA MET A 1 17.89 -7.93 -8.82
C MET A 1 17.20 -8.39 -7.56
N HIS A 2 17.89 -8.37 -6.41
CA HIS A 2 17.22 -8.43 -5.12
C HIS A 2 16.69 -7.02 -4.85
N ASP A 3 15.37 -6.89 -4.87
CA ASP A 3 14.64 -5.63 -4.92
C ASP A 3 14.95 -4.72 -3.72
N LYS A 4 15.08 -3.42 -3.97
CA LYS A 4 15.25 -2.35 -2.95
C LYS A 4 14.18 -2.35 -1.84
N LEU A 5 13.12 -3.14 -1.98
CA LEU A 5 12.00 -3.24 -1.03
C LEU A 5 11.88 -4.60 -0.32
N GLY A 6 12.64 -5.63 -0.72
CA GLY A 6 12.55 -6.99 -0.16
C GLY A 6 11.15 -7.59 -0.28
N ILE A 7 10.62 -7.68 -1.51
CA ILE A 7 9.22 -8.07 -1.75
C ILE A 7 9.08 -9.34 -2.57
N GLN A 8 8.00 -10.08 -2.31
CA GLN A 8 7.52 -11.20 -3.09
C GLN A 8 6.19 -10.81 -3.77
N ARG A 9 6.15 -10.86 -5.11
CA ARG A 9 4.93 -10.55 -5.88
C ARG A 9 3.81 -11.55 -5.56
N ASN A 10 2.58 -11.06 -5.45
CA ASN A 10 1.40 -11.88 -5.20
C ASN A 10 0.81 -12.43 -6.51
N THR A 11 1.56 -13.28 -7.22
CA THR A 11 1.15 -13.82 -8.53
C THR A 11 -0.09 -14.71 -8.48
N ASP A 12 -0.26 -15.43 -7.37
CA ASP A 12 -1.41 -16.34 -7.16
C ASP A 12 -2.66 -15.59 -6.70
N ARG A 13 -2.59 -14.24 -6.62
CA ARG A 13 -3.68 -13.36 -6.20
C ARG A 13 -4.24 -13.77 -4.83
N GLN A 14 -3.36 -14.13 -3.90
CA GLN A 14 -3.72 -14.46 -2.53
C GLN A 14 -4.52 -13.33 -1.93
N MET A 15 -5.73 -13.67 -1.48
CA MET A 15 -6.72 -12.74 -0.99
C MET A 15 -6.69 -12.69 0.53
N ILE A 16 -6.86 -11.50 1.08
CA ILE A 16 -7.11 -11.28 2.51
C ILE A 16 -8.55 -10.83 2.66
N THR A 17 -9.29 -11.55 3.49
CA THR A 17 -10.68 -11.22 3.82
C THR A 17 -10.72 -10.57 5.19
N VAL A 18 -11.28 -9.38 5.29
CA VAL A 18 -11.49 -8.64 6.54
C VAL A 18 -12.95 -8.23 6.67
N LYS A 19 -13.41 -8.02 7.90
CA LYS A 19 -14.71 -7.41 8.18
C LYS A 19 -14.50 -6.02 8.76
N THR A 20 -15.19 -5.03 8.22
CA THR A 20 -15.24 -3.67 8.74
C THR A 20 -16.67 -3.31 9.11
N GLU A 21 -16.85 -2.41 10.06
CA GLU A 21 -18.19 -1.91 10.43
C GLU A 21 -18.85 -1.16 9.27
N ARG A 22 -18.05 -0.41 8.49
CA ARG A 22 -18.54 0.45 7.40
C ARG A 22 -18.93 -0.32 6.14
N ASP A 23 -18.13 -1.30 5.72
CA ASP A 23 -18.28 -1.96 4.42
C ASP A 23 -18.66 -3.45 4.54
N GLY A 24 -18.79 -3.98 5.76
CA GLY A 24 -18.97 -5.41 5.99
C GLY A 24 -17.73 -6.19 5.57
N GLN A 25 -17.92 -7.30 4.85
CA GLN A 25 -16.80 -8.09 4.37
C GLN A 25 -16.12 -7.41 3.17
N ILE A 26 -14.82 -7.15 3.30
CA ILE A 26 -13.95 -6.67 2.22
C ILE A 26 -12.93 -7.76 1.89
N ASN A 27 -12.80 -8.05 0.60
CA ASN A 27 -11.76 -8.90 0.05
C ASN A 27 -10.71 -8.00 -0.62
N ILE A 28 -9.46 -8.09 -0.18
CA ILE A 28 -8.34 -7.32 -0.73
C ILE A 28 -7.26 -8.25 -1.26
N ILE A 29 -6.55 -7.80 -2.29
CA ILE A 29 -5.43 -8.51 -2.89
C ILE A 29 -4.29 -7.50 -2.98
N PRO A 30 -3.26 -7.60 -2.12
CA PRO A 30 -2.06 -6.78 -2.25
C PRO A 30 -1.27 -7.19 -3.50
N ASP A 31 -0.57 -6.24 -4.12
CA ASP A 31 0.28 -6.53 -5.27
C ASP A 31 1.49 -7.41 -4.90
N ALA A 32 2.00 -7.23 -3.68
CA ALA A 32 3.12 -7.99 -3.15
C ALA A 32 3.10 -8.07 -1.62
N PHE A 33 3.87 -9.01 -1.09
CA PHE A 33 4.15 -9.15 0.34
C PHE A 33 5.61 -8.79 0.60
N GLY A 34 5.86 -8.06 1.68
CA GLY A 34 7.20 -7.86 2.23
C GLY A 34 7.41 -8.64 3.52
N ASP A 35 8.57 -8.44 4.13
CA ASP A 35 8.92 -9.09 5.40
C ASP A 35 7.90 -8.82 6.52
N GLY A 36 7.75 -9.80 7.41
CA GLY A 36 6.85 -9.70 8.57
C GLY A 36 5.36 -9.60 8.21
N GLY A 37 4.97 -9.95 6.98
CA GLY A 37 3.60 -9.82 6.50
C GLY A 37 3.22 -8.40 6.06
N THR A 38 4.21 -7.54 5.82
CA THR A 38 3.99 -6.21 5.23
C THR A 38 3.23 -6.34 3.91
N LEU A 39 2.20 -5.52 3.72
CA LEU A 39 1.44 -5.45 2.47
C LEU A 39 2.06 -4.37 1.58
N VAL A 40 2.21 -4.66 0.29
CA VAL A 40 2.77 -3.71 -0.67
C VAL A 40 1.76 -3.46 -1.78
N GLU A 41 1.49 -2.18 -2.05
CA GLU A 41 0.55 -1.72 -3.06
C GLU A 41 1.22 -0.71 -3.99
N PHE A 42 1.08 -0.91 -5.30
CA PHE A 42 1.57 -0.01 -6.32
C PHE A 42 0.40 0.73 -6.96
N LYS A 43 0.47 2.06 -7.01
CA LYS A 43 -0.54 2.88 -7.69
C LYS A 43 0.11 3.82 -8.68
N ASN A 44 -0.18 3.60 -9.96
CA ASN A 44 0.19 4.48 -11.06
C ASN A 44 -1.03 5.36 -11.44
N LEU A 45 -1.41 6.28 -10.54
CA LEU A 45 -2.58 7.15 -10.70
C LEU A 45 -2.25 8.59 -10.32
N LYS A 46 -2.87 9.56 -10.98
CA LYS A 46 -2.70 10.99 -10.64
C LYS A 46 -3.34 11.36 -9.29
N TYR A 47 -4.45 10.70 -8.94
CA TYR A 47 -5.21 10.94 -7.72
C TYR A 47 -5.60 9.61 -7.06
N ILE A 48 -5.40 9.50 -5.75
CA ILE A 48 -5.83 8.34 -4.93
C ILE A 48 -6.69 8.86 -3.78
N THR A 49 -7.86 8.27 -3.60
CA THR A 49 -8.83 8.66 -2.57
C THR A 49 -9.22 7.45 -1.72
N ASP A 50 -10.12 7.64 -0.76
CA ASP A 50 -10.64 6.60 0.12
C ASP A 50 -11.33 5.46 -0.66
N THR A 51 -10.60 4.36 -0.92
CA THR A 51 -11.12 3.16 -1.57
C THR A 51 -11.35 2.03 -0.58
N LYS A 52 -12.27 1.11 -0.92
CA LYS A 52 -12.49 -0.13 -0.16
C LYS A 52 -11.21 -0.93 0.07
N GLN A 53 -10.28 -0.90 -0.89
CA GLN A 53 -9.00 -1.59 -0.78
C GLN A 53 -8.16 -1.05 0.38
N PHE A 54 -7.99 0.27 0.48
CA PHE A 54 -7.23 0.89 1.56
C PHE A 54 -7.93 0.76 2.92
N ARG A 55 -9.28 0.83 2.95
CA ARG A 55 -10.03 0.51 4.18
C ARG A 55 -9.84 -0.94 4.62
N GLY A 56 -9.78 -1.85 3.66
CA GLY A 56 -9.41 -3.25 3.92
C GLY A 56 -8.01 -3.35 4.50
N TYR A 57 -7.02 -2.66 3.93
CA TYR A 57 -5.66 -2.64 4.46
C TYR A 57 -5.60 -2.12 5.89
N ALA A 58 -6.26 -1.01 6.21
CA ALA A 58 -6.35 -0.48 7.57
C ALA A 58 -6.89 -1.52 8.55
N ALA A 59 -7.93 -2.27 8.17
CA ALA A 59 -8.52 -3.31 9.00
C ALA A 59 -7.61 -4.52 9.24
N THR A 60 -6.60 -4.77 8.38
CA THR A 60 -5.64 -5.87 8.61
C THR A 60 -4.71 -5.62 9.78
N LYS A 61 -4.51 -4.36 10.18
CA LYS A 61 -3.49 -3.92 11.16
C LYS A 61 -2.05 -4.34 10.81
N LYS A 62 -1.79 -4.66 9.54
CA LYS A 62 -0.45 -4.96 9.03
C LYS A 62 0.20 -3.71 8.43
N PRO A 63 1.54 -3.55 8.52
CA PRO A 63 2.24 -2.47 7.83
C PRO A 63 1.95 -2.45 6.33
N VAL A 64 1.76 -1.25 5.78
CA VAL A 64 1.52 -1.04 4.35
C VAL A 64 2.64 -0.20 3.75
N LYS A 65 3.29 -0.72 2.70
CA LYS A 65 4.18 0.05 1.83
C LYS A 65 3.38 0.47 0.59
N LEU A 66 3.05 1.75 0.48
CA LEU A 66 2.38 2.31 -0.69
C LEU A 66 3.43 2.93 -1.62
N VAL A 67 3.50 2.47 -2.87
CA VAL A 67 4.40 3.01 -3.90
C VAL A 67 3.58 3.75 -4.95
N ILE A 68 3.86 5.05 -5.12
CA ILE A 68 3.14 5.96 -6.02
C ILE A 68 4.08 6.68 -6.98
N ASN A 69 3.56 7.36 -8.00
CA ASN A 69 4.37 8.26 -8.81
C ASN A 69 4.70 9.55 -8.03
N PRO A 70 5.77 10.27 -8.40
CA PRO A 70 6.14 11.53 -7.75
C PRO A 70 5.06 12.63 -7.80
N ASP A 71 4.21 12.63 -8.84
CA ASP A 71 3.16 13.61 -9.06
C ASP A 71 1.77 13.15 -8.57
N THR A 72 1.68 11.94 -8.01
CA THR A 72 0.44 11.41 -7.43
C THR A 72 0.01 12.22 -6.22
N LYS A 73 -1.24 12.69 -6.23
CA LYS A 73 -1.91 13.28 -5.06
C LYS A 73 -2.75 12.22 -4.35
N TYR A 74 -2.72 12.19 -3.03
CA TYR A 74 -3.53 11.27 -2.22
C TYR A 74 -4.33 12.02 -1.16
N SER A 75 -5.51 11.51 -0.80
CA SER A 75 -6.35 12.11 0.23
C SER A 75 -5.77 11.92 1.63
N SER A 76 -6.23 12.73 2.59
CA SER A 76 -5.88 12.58 4.01
C SER A 76 -6.23 11.19 4.56
N THR A 77 -7.31 10.58 4.08
CA THR A 77 -7.70 9.21 4.46
C THR A 77 -6.64 8.18 4.07
N ILE A 78 -6.04 8.30 2.87
CA ILE A 78 -4.95 7.41 2.46
C ILE A 78 -3.75 7.58 3.39
N GLU A 79 -3.36 8.82 3.67
CA GLU A 79 -2.25 9.06 4.59
C GLU A 79 -2.53 8.47 5.98
N GLN A 80 -3.73 8.66 6.50
CA GLN A 80 -4.14 8.16 7.79
C GLN A 80 -4.11 6.62 7.83
N THR A 81 -4.60 5.94 6.78
CA THR A 81 -4.47 4.49 6.65
C THR A 81 -3.01 4.03 6.73
N ILE A 82 -2.11 4.66 5.97
CA ILE A 82 -0.70 4.26 5.99
C ILE A 82 -0.07 4.54 7.37
N ARG A 83 -0.41 5.68 7.99
CA ARG A 83 0.06 6.04 9.33
C ARG A 83 -0.41 5.04 10.40
N GLU A 84 -1.70 4.73 10.45
CA GLU A 84 -2.28 3.80 11.42
C GLU A 84 -1.75 2.37 11.22
N SER A 85 -1.37 2.02 9.99
CA SER A 85 -0.71 0.75 9.69
C SER A 85 0.76 0.69 10.15
N LYS A 86 1.36 1.80 10.61
CA LYS A 86 2.82 1.94 10.80
C LYS A 86 3.60 1.66 9.51
N GLY A 87 3.06 2.19 8.40
CA GLY A 87 3.54 1.95 7.05
C GLY A 87 4.42 3.08 6.52
N THR A 88 4.76 2.99 5.23
CA THR A 88 5.61 3.95 4.54
C THR A 88 5.03 4.27 3.16
N ILE A 89 5.06 5.54 2.76
CA ILE A 89 4.74 5.99 1.40
C ILE A 89 6.05 6.23 0.65
N TYR A 90 6.20 5.58 -0.50
CA TYR A 90 7.31 5.74 -1.42
C TYR A 90 6.86 6.42 -2.70
N THR A 91 7.75 7.19 -3.32
CA THR A 91 7.63 7.59 -4.72
C THR A 91 8.59 6.77 -5.57
N PHE A 92 8.09 6.30 -6.72
CA PHE A 92 8.90 5.66 -7.75
C PHE A 92 8.82 6.46 -9.05
N ASP A 93 9.94 7.03 -9.45
CA ASP A 93 10.08 7.71 -10.74
C ASP A 93 10.48 6.71 -11.82
N GLN A 94 9.59 6.49 -12.79
CA GLN A 94 9.81 5.54 -13.87
C GLN A 94 10.92 5.96 -14.86
N ASN A 95 11.23 7.26 -14.96
CA ASN A 95 12.26 7.77 -15.87
C ASN A 95 13.65 7.55 -15.27
N THR A 96 13.81 7.93 -14.00
CA THR A 96 15.08 7.83 -13.29
C THR A 96 15.30 6.48 -12.61
N LYS A 97 14.27 5.62 -12.57
CA LYS A 97 14.25 4.35 -11.80
C LYS A 97 14.58 4.56 -10.31
N ALA A 98 14.30 5.75 -9.80
CA ALA A 98 14.57 6.13 -8.43
C ALA A 98 13.36 5.81 -7.54
N LEU A 99 13.62 5.08 -6.46
CA LEU A 99 12.69 4.88 -5.36
C LEU A 99 13.11 5.78 -4.21
N LYS A 100 12.18 6.57 -3.66
CA LYS A 100 12.42 7.47 -2.53
C LYS A 100 11.33 7.33 -1.49
N ILE A 101 11.68 7.46 -0.22
CA ILE A 101 10.70 7.59 0.86
C ILE A 101 10.09 8.99 0.75
N LEU A 102 8.77 9.05 0.69
CA LEU A 102 8.02 10.30 0.77
C LEU A 102 7.58 10.57 2.22
N LYS A 103 7.06 9.56 2.91
CA LYS A 103 6.68 9.62 4.33
C LYS A 103 6.91 8.27 5.00
N ASP A 104 7.46 8.28 6.20
CA ASP A 104 7.68 7.09 7.02
C ASP A 104 6.94 7.21 8.34
N PHE A 105 6.11 6.22 8.65
CA PHE A 105 5.34 6.12 9.90
C PHE A 105 5.67 4.82 10.67
N SER A 106 6.70 4.09 10.24
CA SER A 106 7.13 2.83 10.87
C SER A 106 7.84 3.02 12.20
#